data_AF-U3MY14-F1
#
_entry.id   AF-U3MY14-F1
#
_cell.length_a   1.000
_cell.length_b   1.000
_cell.length_c   1.000
_cell.angle_alpha   90.00
_cell.angle_beta   90.00
_cell.angle_gamma   90.00
#
_symmetry.space_group_name_H-M   'P 1'
#
loop_
_entity.id
_entity.type
_entity.pdbx_description
1 polymer ?
#
loop_
_entity_poly.entity_id
_entity_poly.type
_entity_poly.pdbx_seq_one_letter_code
_entity_poly.pdbx_strand_id
1 'polypeptide(L)'
;EKDYDAAVKKSEAAKKDYEEAKKKAKEAQKKYDEEQKKTEEKAKKEKEAAKKVDDASLAVQKAHVEYRKVLFSRNSYKYKSDYDKKLAEAQAKIDEANKKLTAANNEFQTVRAVVVPEPNALAETKKKAEEAKAEEVVAKKKSDEAAQEVEVAKKEVEAKELEIEKLQDEISTLEQEVATAQHQVDNLKKLLAGADPDDGTEVIEAKLKKGEAELNAKQAELAKKQTELEKLLDSLDPEGKTQDELDKEAEEAELDKKADELQNKVADLEKEISNLEI
;
A
#
# COMPACT_ATOMS: atom_id res chain seq x y z
N GLU A 1 6.72 22.78 4.36
CA GLU A 1 6.35 21.48 4.99
C GLU A 1 5.08 20.83 4.45
N LYS A 2 3.99 21.59 4.19
CA LYS A 2 2.70 21.07 3.70
C LYS A 2 2.79 20.12 2.49
N ASP A 3 3.66 20.38 1.52
CA ASP A 3 3.81 19.52 0.33
C ASP A 3 4.47 18.17 0.65
N TYR A 4 5.41 18.14 1.60
CA TYR A 4 6.02 16.91 2.07
C TYR A 4 5.02 16.08 2.87
N ASP A 5 4.28 16.69 3.80
CA ASP A 5 3.26 15.99 4.59
C ASP A 5 2.13 15.45 3.71
N ALA A 6 1.69 16.22 2.71
CA ALA A 6 0.71 15.78 1.74
C ALA A 6 1.23 14.58 0.93
N ALA A 7 2.49 14.63 0.48
CA ALA A 7 3.14 13.52 -0.22
C ALA A 7 3.23 12.27 0.68
N VAL A 8 3.59 12.43 1.97
CA VAL A 8 3.67 11.32 2.94
C VAL A 8 2.31 10.67 3.12
N LYS A 9 1.25 11.46 3.38
CA LYS A 9 -0.13 10.96 3.50
C LYS A 9 -0.59 10.21 2.24
N LYS A 10 -0.28 10.74 1.06
CA LYS A 10 -0.57 10.09 -0.23
C LYS A 10 0.20 8.78 -0.41
N SER A 11 1.46 8.73 0.00
CA SER A 11 2.29 7.52 -0.05
C SER A 11 1.78 6.43 0.88
N GLU A 12 1.38 6.78 2.11
CA GLU A 12 0.78 5.83 3.05
C GLU A 12 -0.54 5.24 2.54
N ALA A 13 -1.41 6.09 1.98
CA ALA A 13 -2.64 5.64 1.35
C ALA A 13 -2.35 4.67 0.18
N ALA A 14 -1.43 5.03 -0.72
CA ALA A 14 -1.06 4.18 -1.85
C ALA A 14 -0.43 2.84 -1.44
N LYS A 15 0.38 2.82 -0.37
CA LYS A 15 0.91 1.58 0.21
C LYS A 15 -0.19 0.67 0.74
N LYS A 16 -1.19 1.25 1.41
CA LYS A 16 -2.34 0.50 1.93
C LYS A 16 -3.16 -0.12 0.80
N ASP A 17 -3.43 0.66 -0.26
CA ASP A 17 -4.12 0.19 -1.45
C ASP A 17 -3.37 -0.97 -2.13
N TYR A 18 -2.03 -0.87 -2.22
CA TYR A 18 -1.20 -1.95 -2.76
C TYR A 18 -1.29 -3.24 -1.95
N GLU A 19 -1.19 -3.18 -0.62
CA GLU A 19 -1.30 -4.39 0.21
C GLU A 19 -2.70 -5.02 0.14
N GLU A 20 -3.76 -4.21 0.01
CA GLU A 20 -5.11 -4.73 -0.20
C GLU A 20 -5.26 -5.41 -1.58
N ALA A 21 -4.76 -4.78 -2.65
CA ALA A 21 -4.80 -5.34 -4.00
C ALA A 21 -4.00 -6.66 -4.08
N LYS A 22 -2.82 -6.71 -3.47
CA LYS A 22 -1.97 -7.91 -3.37
C LYS A 22 -2.67 -9.04 -2.61
N LYS A 23 -3.39 -8.74 -1.52
CA LYS A 23 -4.19 -9.74 -0.81
C LYS A 23 -5.31 -10.29 -1.70
N LYS A 24 -6.05 -9.42 -2.39
CA LYS A 24 -7.12 -9.82 -3.33
C LYS A 24 -6.58 -10.70 -4.46
N ALA A 25 -5.46 -10.32 -5.06
CA ALA A 25 -4.80 -11.10 -6.11
C ALA A 25 -4.41 -12.52 -5.64
N LYS A 26 -3.83 -12.62 -4.44
CA LYS A 26 -3.45 -13.90 -3.84
C LYS A 26 -4.67 -14.79 -3.57
N GLU A 27 -5.74 -14.22 -3.01
CA GLU A 27 -6.98 -14.96 -2.72
C GLU A 27 -7.68 -15.44 -4.00
N ALA A 28 -7.78 -14.57 -5.01
CA ALA A 28 -8.37 -14.91 -6.31
C ALA A 28 -7.57 -16.01 -7.02
N GLN A 29 -6.24 -15.89 -7.03
CA GLN A 29 -5.36 -16.91 -7.62
C GLN A 29 -5.49 -18.25 -6.89
N LYS A 30 -5.47 -18.25 -5.55
CA LYS A 30 -5.62 -19.46 -4.75
C LYS A 30 -6.94 -20.18 -5.07
N LYS A 31 -8.04 -19.44 -5.19
CA LYS A 31 -9.35 -20.01 -5.55
C LYS A 31 -9.31 -20.68 -6.92
N TYR A 32 -8.75 -20.01 -7.93
CA TYR A 32 -8.60 -20.58 -9.27
C TYR A 32 -7.73 -21.84 -9.26
N ASP A 33 -6.58 -21.82 -8.58
CA ASP A 33 -5.66 -22.97 -8.52
C ASP A 33 -6.31 -24.19 -7.84
N GLU A 34 -7.08 -23.99 -6.77
CA GLU A 34 -7.82 -25.05 -6.09
C GLU A 34 -8.91 -25.66 -6.98
N GLU A 35 -9.64 -24.82 -7.69
CA GLU A 35 -10.69 -25.23 -8.64
C GLU A 35 -10.12 -25.99 -9.85
N GLN A 36 -9.01 -25.50 -10.41
CA GLN A 36 -8.28 -26.17 -11.48
C GLN A 36 -7.76 -27.53 -11.03
N LYS A 37 -7.10 -27.60 -9.86
CA LYS A 37 -6.56 -28.85 -9.32
C LYS A 37 -7.63 -29.92 -9.12
N LYS A 38 -8.81 -29.56 -8.59
CA LYS A 38 -9.94 -30.49 -8.43
C LYS A 38 -10.40 -31.03 -9.79
N THR A 39 -10.45 -30.18 -10.80
CA THR A 39 -10.84 -30.54 -12.16
C THR A 39 -9.83 -31.52 -12.80
N GLU A 40 -8.54 -31.23 -12.67
CA GLU A 40 -7.46 -32.09 -13.18
C GLU A 40 -7.41 -33.46 -12.47
N GLU A 41 -7.57 -33.47 -11.14
CA GLU A 41 -7.58 -34.70 -10.36
C GLU A 41 -8.78 -35.59 -10.72
N LYS A 42 -9.97 -35.00 -10.90
CA LYS A 42 -11.14 -35.73 -11.37
C LYS A 42 -10.89 -36.32 -12.75
N ALA A 43 -10.41 -35.52 -13.71
CA ALA A 43 -10.14 -35.98 -15.08
C ALA A 43 -9.16 -37.16 -15.11
N LYS A 44 -8.10 -37.12 -14.27
CA LYS A 44 -7.14 -38.22 -14.14
C LYS A 44 -7.81 -39.49 -13.60
N LYS A 45 -8.57 -39.38 -12.51
CA LYS A 45 -9.30 -40.52 -11.91
C LYS A 45 -10.34 -41.10 -12.88
N GLU A 46 -11.03 -40.25 -13.64
CA GLU A 46 -12.05 -40.67 -14.61
C GLU A 46 -11.40 -41.46 -15.76
N LYS A 47 -10.24 -41.01 -16.25
CA LYS A 47 -9.45 -41.73 -17.26
C LYS A 47 -8.97 -43.10 -16.75
N GLU A 48 -8.48 -43.16 -15.51
CA GLU A 48 -8.03 -44.43 -14.90
C GLU A 48 -9.21 -45.40 -14.69
N ALA A 49 -10.34 -44.92 -14.20
CA ALA A 49 -11.54 -45.73 -14.00
C ALA A 49 -12.17 -46.19 -15.32
N ALA A 50 -12.20 -45.34 -16.36
CA ALA A 50 -12.65 -45.72 -17.70
C ALA A 50 -11.81 -46.87 -18.27
N LYS A 51 -10.48 -46.81 -18.12
CA LYS A 51 -9.59 -47.89 -18.55
C LYS A 51 -9.92 -49.22 -17.86
N LYS A 52 -10.24 -49.21 -16.56
CA LYS A 52 -10.67 -50.44 -15.85
C LYS A 52 -11.98 -51.00 -16.41
N VAL A 53 -12.93 -50.13 -16.78
CA VAL A 53 -14.19 -50.55 -17.42
C VAL A 53 -13.91 -51.18 -18.79
N ASP A 54 -13.02 -50.59 -19.58
CA ASP A 54 -12.62 -51.13 -20.89
C ASP A 54 -11.95 -52.50 -20.75
N ASP A 55 -10.98 -52.63 -19.82
CA ASP A 55 -10.28 -53.89 -19.56
C ASP A 55 -11.24 -54.99 -19.07
N ALA A 56 -12.18 -54.66 -18.18
CA ALA A 56 -13.19 -55.59 -17.68
C ALA A 56 -14.21 -55.98 -18.79
N SER A 57 -14.60 -55.04 -19.64
CA SER A 57 -15.47 -55.29 -20.79
C SER A 57 -14.81 -56.24 -21.79
N LEU A 58 -13.52 -56.04 -22.06
CA LEU A 58 -12.73 -56.94 -22.90
C LEU A 58 -12.64 -58.35 -22.30
N ALA A 59 -12.51 -58.47 -20.98
CA ALA A 59 -12.52 -59.77 -20.29
C ALA A 59 -13.86 -60.50 -20.45
N VAL A 60 -14.98 -59.80 -20.32
CA VAL A 60 -16.33 -60.35 -20.57
C VAL A 60 -16.47 -60.85 -22.01
N GLN A 61 -16.03 -60.05 -22.99
CA GLN A 61 -16.06 -60.45 -24.40
C GLN A 61 -15.24 -61.71 -24.66
N LYS A 62 -14.02 -61.79 -24.10
CA LYS A 62 -13.16 -62.97 -24.20
C LYS A 62 -13.80 -64.21 -23.58
N ALA A 63 -14.41 -64.08 -22.40
CA ALA A 63 -15.12 -65.17 -21.74
C ALA A 63 -16.32 -65.68 -22.59
N HIS A 64 -17.08 -64.77 -23.20
CA HIS A 64 -18.16 -65.15 -24.13
C HIS A 64 -17.64 -65.83 -25.41
N VAL A 65 -16.45 -65.48 -25.90
CA VAL A 65 -15.81 -66.19 -27.02
C VAL A 65 -15.41 -67.60 -26.60
N GLU A 66 -14.82 -67.79 -25.42
CA GLU A 66 -14.51 -69.12 -24.89
C GLU A 66 -15.75 -69.99 -24.71
N TYR A 67 -16.81 -69.45 -24.11
CA TYR A 67 -18.08 -70.14 -23.96
C TYR A 67 -18.67 -70.59 -25.30
N ARG A 68 -18.67 -69.71 -26.32
CA ARG A 68 -19.10 -70.07 -27.68
C ARG A 68 -18.26 -71.17 -28.29
N LYS A 69 -16.93 -71.17 -28.09
CA LYS A 69 -16.06 -72.27 -28.56
C LYS A 69 -16.44 -73.60 -27.93
N VAL A 70 -16.74 -73.62 -26.62
CA VAL A 70 -17.21 -74.84 -25.93
C VAL A 70 -18.54 -75.29 -26.52
N LEU A 71 -19.51 -74.37 -26.72
CA LEU A 71 -20.80 -74.68 -27.34
C LEU A 71 -20.65 -75.38 -28.71
N PHE A 72 -19.82 -74.84 -29.60
CA PHE A 72 -19.60 -75.41 -30.94
C PHE A 72 -18.82 -76.73 -30.91
N SER A 73 -18.08 -76.99 -29.84
CA SER A 73 -17.28 -78.21 -29.68
C SER A 73 -18.09 -79.39 -29.11
N ARG A 74 -19.41 -79.31 -28.99
CA ARG A 74 -20.24 -80.38 -28.37
C ARG A 74 -19.91 -81.78 -28.92
N ASN A 75 -19.79 -81.90 -30.24
CA ASN A 75 -19.55 -83.18 -30.90
C ASN A 75 -18.11 -83.72 -30.71
N SER A 76 -17.18 -82.92 -30.18
CA SER A 76 -15.81 -83.37 -29.88
C SER A 76 -15.68 -84.07 -28.53
N TYR A 77 -16.73 -84.11 -27.72
CA TYR A 77 -16.74 -84.78 -26.42
C TYR A 77 -17.37 -86.16 -26.51
N LYS A 78 -16.70 -87.16 -25.91
CA LYS A 78 -17.19 -88.55 -25.87
C LYS A 78 -18.35 -88.75 -24.90
N TYR A 79 -18.34 -88.03 -23.77
CA TYR A 79 -19.36 -88.11 -22.74
C TYR A 79 -20.02 -86.76 -22.50
N LYS A 80 -21.35 -86.75 -22.35
CA LYS A 80 -22.14 -85.54 -22.09
C LYS A 80 -21.72 -84.84 -20.78
N SER A 81 -21.36 -85.60 -19.76
CA SER A 81 -20.90 -85.08 -18.46
C SER A 81 -19.66 -84.18 -18.58
N ASP A 82 -18.70 -84.56 -19.43
CA ASP A 82 -17.45 -83.79 -19.61
C ASP A 82 -17.71 -82.47 -20.33
N TYR A 83 -18.60 -82.50 -21.32
CA TYR A 83 -19.08 -81.30 -22.02
C TYR A 83 -19.83 -80.36 -21.06
N ASP A 84 -20.80 -80.88 -20.30
CA ASP A 84 -21.60 -80.11 -19.36
C ASP A 84 -20.70 -79.43 -18.30
N LYS A 85 -19.68 -80.14 -17.80
CA LYS A 85 -18.67 -79.57 -16.88
C LYS A 85 -17.87 -78.44 -17.53
N LYS A 86 -17.39 -78.61 -18.76
CA LYS A 86 -16.64 -77.56 -19.49
C LYS A 86 -17.50 -76.33 -19.79
N LEU A 87 -18.77 -76.54 -20.10
CA LEU A 87 -19.72 -75.46 -20.33
C LEU A 87 -19.98 -74.67 -19.05
N ALA A 88 -20.14 -75.36 -17.91
CA ALA A 88 -20.28 -74.74 -16.60
C ALA A 88 -19.03 -73.96 -16.17
N GLU A 89 -17.82 -74.51 -16.41
CA GLU A 89 -16.55 -73.79 -16.17
C GLU A 89 -16.47 -72.50 -17.00
N ALA A 90 -16.85 -72.54 -18.29
CA ALA A 90 -16.86 -71.35 -19.15
C ALA A 90 -17.93 -70.33 -18.73
N GLN A 91 -19.10 -70.78 -18.28
CA GLN A 91 -20.13 -69.89 -17.74
C GLN A 91 -19.68 -69.21 -16.44
N ALA A 92 -19.03 -69.94 -15.53
CA ALA A 92 -18.49 -69.36 -14.30
C ALA A 92 -17.47 -68.23 -14.59
N LYS A 93 -16.65 -68.37 -15.64
CA LYS A 93 -15.74 -67.29 -16.09
C LYS A 93 -16.51 -66.06 -16.60
N ILE A 94 -17.63 -66.24 -17.28
CA ILE A 94 -18.50 -65.13 -17.70
C ILE A 94 -19.06 -64.42 -16.46
N ASP A 95 -19.57 -65.18 -15.49
CA ASP A 95 -20.17 -64.62 -14.27
C ASP A 95 -19.12 -63.84 -13.45
N GLU A 96 -17.90 -64.38 -13.32
CA GLU A 96 -16.79 -63.69 -12.66
C GLU A 96 -16.39 -62.41 -13.41
N ALA A 97 -16.28 -62.46 -14.73
CA ALA A 97 -15.96 -61.29 -15.55
C ALA A 97 -17.04 -60.20 -15.48
N ASN A 98 -18.32 -60.59 -15.49
CA ASN A 98 -19.45 -59.66 -15.33
C ASN A 98 -19.49 -59.01 -13.95
N LYS A 99 -19.14 -59.77 -12.90
CA LYS A 99 -18.99 -59.21 -11.54
C LYS A 99 -17.90 -58.15 -11.50
N LYS A 100 -16.74 -58.39 -12.13
CA LYS A 100 -15.65 -57.41 -12.25
C LYS A 100 -16.06 -56.18 -13.06
N LEU A 101 -16.77 -56.36 -14.18
CA LEU A 101 -17.30 -55.26 -14.98
C LEU A 101 -18.30 -54.40 -14.19
N THR A 102 -19.18 -55.03 -13.41
CA THR A 102 -20.12 -54.32 -12.54
C THR A 102 -19.39 -53.50 -11.49
N ALA A 103 -18.37 -54.07 -10.83
CA ALA A 103 -17.56 -53.34 -9.86
C ALA A 103 -16.81 -52.15 -10.50
N ALA A 104 -16.19 -52.35 -11.67
CA ALA A 104 -15.50 -51.28 -12.40
C ALA A 104 -16.45 -50.16 -12.84
N ASN A 105 -17.66 -50.51 -13.31
CA ASN A 105 -18.69 -49.53 -13.65
C ASN A 105 -19.14 -48.72 -12.42
N ASN A 106 -19.30 -49.35 -11.27
CA ASN A 106 -19.63 -48.67 -10.03
C ASN A 106 -18.51 -47.69 -9.61
N GLU A 107 -17.23 -48.11 -9.67
CA GLU A 107 -16.09 -47.22 -9.44
C GLU A 107 -16.05 -46.03 -10.42
N PHE A 108 -16.36 -46.27 -11.71
CA PHE A 108 -16.41 -45.19 -12.69
C PHE A 108 -17.53 -44.19 -12.39
N GLN A 109 -18.72 -44.66 -12.02
CA GLN A 109 -19.85 -43.80 -11.65
C GLN A 109 -19.55 -42.96 -10.41
N THR A 110 -18.89 -43.53 -9.39
CA THR A 110 -18.52 -42.75 -8.19
C THR A 110 -17.52 -41.65 -8.51
N VAL A 111 -16.57 -41.88 -9.43
CA VAL A 111 -15.64 -40.84 -9.90
C VAL A 111 -16.36 -39.75 -10.69
N ARG A 112 -17.30 -40.11 -11.58
CA ARG A 112 -18.08 -39.12 -12.35
C ARG A 112 -18.96 -38.24 -11.47
N ALA A 113 -19.47 -38.79 -10.37
CA ALA A 113 -20.30 -38.08 -9.40
C ALA A 113 -19.53 -37.00 -8.60
N VAL A 114 -18.19 -37.00 -8.61
CA VAL A 114 -17.39 -35.95 -7.98
C VAL A 114 -17.70 -34.60 -8.63
N VAL A 115 -18.20 -33.64 -7.87
CA VAL A 115 -18.54 -32.31 -8.39
C VAL A 115 -17.28 -31.49 -8.60
N VAL A 116 -17.12 -30.92 -9.80
CA VAL A 116 -16.06 -29.96 -10.16
C VAL A 116 -16.69 -28.71 -10.74
N PRO A 117 -16.00 -27.56 -10.70
CA PRO A 117 -16.46 -26.35 -11.36
C PRO A 117 -16.77 -26.60 -12.84
N GLU A 118 -17.85 -25.99 -13.32
CA GLU A 118 -18.14 -26.01 -14.76
C GLU A 118 -17.07 -25.20 -15.52
N PRO A 119 -16.82 -25.51 -16.80
CA PRO A 119 -15.81 -24.79 -17.59
C PRO A 119 -15.99 -23.26 -17.58
N ASN A 120 -17.24 -22.78 -17.63
CA ASN A 120 -17.54 -21.36 -17.57
C ASN A 120 -17.24 -20.76 -16.19
N ALA A 121 -17.58 -21.47 -15.11
CA ALA A 121 -17.27 -21.03 -13.75
C ALA A 121 -15.75 -20.97 -13.50
N LEU A 122 -15.00 -21.97 -13.98
CA LEU A 122 -13.53 -21.97 -13.89
C LEU A 122 -12.90 -20.85 -14.74
N ALA A 123 -13.47 -20.55 -15.91
CA ALA A 123 -13.04 -19.42 -16.73
C ALA A 123 -13.30 -18.07 -16.04
N GLU A 124 -14.44 -17.92 -15.35
CA GLU A 124 -14.72 -16.73 -14.56
C GLU A 124 -13.76 -16.57 -13.38
N THR A 125 -13.41 -17.64 -12.66
CA THR A 125 -12.45 -17.56 -11.56
C THR A 125 -11.03 -17.27 -12.07
N LYS A 126 -10.65 -17.79 -13.24
CA LYS A 126 -9.42 -17.40 -13.93
C LYS A 126 -9.39 -15.92 -14.25
N LYS A 127 -10.46 -15.41 -14.89
CA LYS A 127 -10.58 -14.00 -15.27
C LYS A 127 -10.45 -13.08 -14.05
N LYS A 128 -11.13 -13.42 -12.95
CA LYS A 128 -11.02 -12.69 -11.68
C LYS A 128 -9.60 -12.70 -11.10
N ALA A 129 -8.89 -13.82 -11.21
CA ALA A 129 -7.49 -13.90 -10.77
C ALA A 129 -6.55 -13.04 -11.64
N GLU A 130 -6.77 -13.01 -12.95
CA GLU A 130 -6.01 -12.17 -13.88
C GLU A 130 -6.30 -10.68 -13.67
N GLU A 131 -7.57 -10.30 -13.49
CA GLU A 131 -7.99 -8.92 -13.17
C GLU A 131 -7.38 -8.45 -11.84
N ALA A 132 -7.48 -9.26 -10.78
CA ALA A 132 -6.91 -8.90 -9.48
C ALA A 132 -5.38 -8.75 -9.53
N LYS A 133 -4.68 -9.59 -10.32
CA LYS A 133 -3.23 -9.43 -10.56
C LYS A 133 -2.91 -8.15 -11.33
N ALA A 134 -3.73 -7.77 -12.31
CA ALA A 134 -3.55 -6.51 -13.03
C ALA A 134 -3.76 -5.31 -12.09
N GLU A 135 -4.76 -5.37 -11.20
CA GLU A 135 -5.01 -4.37 -10.16
C GLU A 135 -3.83 -4.26 -9.18
N GLU A 136 -3.25 -5.38 -8.73
CA GLU A 136 -2.04 -5.40 -7.89
C GLU A 136 -0.88 -4.67 -8.56
N VAL A 137 -0.64 -4.91 -9.85
CA VAL A 137 0.43 -4.25 -10.61
C VAL A 137 0.20 -2.75 -10.71
N VAL A 138 -1.04 -2.31 -10.94
CA VAL A 138 -1.40 -0.89 -10.99
C VAL A 138 -1.23 -0.23 -9.62
N ALA A 139 -1.72 -0.87 -8.55
CA ALA A 139 -1.59 -0.35 -7.19
C ALA A 139 -0.12 -0.25 -6.76
N LYS A 140 0.72 -1.23 -7.14
CA LYS A 140 2.16 -1.19 -6.92
C LYS A 140 2.81 0.03 -7.57
N LYS A 141 2.53 0.27 -8.86
CA LYS A 141 3.07 1.44 -9.57
C LYS A 141 2.70 2.75 -8.89
N LYS A 142 1.44 2.90 -8.47
CA LYS A 142 0.99 4.09 -7.73
C LYS A 142 1.70 4.24 -6.38
N SER A 143 1.92 3.14 -5.66
CA SER A 143 2.67 3.14 -4.40
C SER A 143 4.13 3.54 -4.62
N ASP A 144 4.78 3.04 -5.67
CA ASP A 144 6.17 3.35 -6.01
C ASP A 144 6.31 4.82 -6.44
N GLU A 145 5.39 5.33 -7.27
CA GLU A 145 5.33 6.74 -7.68
C GLU A 145 5.10 7.68 -6.49
N ALA A 146 4.15 7.36 -5.59
CA ALA A 146 3.91 8.17 -4.40
C ALA A 146 5.10 8.16 -3.43
N ALA A 147 5.86 7.07 -3.35
CA ALA A 147 7.11 7.04 -2.58
C ALA A 147 8.20 7.94 -3.19
N GLN A 148 8.28 8.03 -4.53
CA GLN A 148 9.21 8.96 -5.20
C GLN A 148 8.81 10.42 -4.98
N GLU A 149 7.52 10.75 -5.03
CA GLU A 149 7.03 12.10 -4.72
C GLU A 149 7.44 12.54 -3.31
N VAL A 150 7.39 11.65 -2.31
CA VAL A 150 7.88 11.93 -0.94
C VAL A 150 9.37 12.23 -0.94
N GLU A 151 10.17 11.45 -1.66
CA GLU A 151 11.62 11.67 -1.72
C GLU A 151 11.97 13.02 -2.38
N VAL A 152 11.24 13.39 -3.44
CA VAL A 152 11.40 14.69 -4.10
C VAL A 152 11.03 15.83 -3.16
N ALA A 153 9.84 15.77 -2.54
CA ALA A 153 9.37 16.79 -1.61
C ALA A 153 10.33 16.96 -0.42
N LYS A 154 10.90 15.85 0.08
CA LYS A 154 11.91 15.90 1.15
C LYS A 154 13.16 16.67 0.73
N LYS A 155 13.69 16.38 -0.47
CA LYS A 155 14.88 17.06 -1.00
C LYS A 155 14.63 18.54 -1.25
N GLU A 156 13.43 18.92 -1.67
CA GLU A 156 13.07 20.33 -1.84
C GLU A 156 13.02 21.07 -0.50
N VAL A 157 12.48 20.45 0.55
CA VAL A 157 12.51 21.01 1.91
C VAL A 157 13.95 21.16 2.41
N GLU A 158 14.75 20.10 2.33
CA GLU A 158 16.17 20.12 2.75
C GLU A 158 16.97 21.19 1.98
N ALA A 159 16.69 21.39 0.68
CA ALA A 159 17.35 22.42 -0.12
C ALA A 159 16.99 23.84 0.33
N LYS A 160 15.71 24.10 0.67
CA LYS A 160 15.27 25.40 1.17
C LYS A 160 15.82 25.69 2.57
N GLU A 161 15.90 24.69 3.44
CA GLU A 161 16.51 24.84 4.77
C GLU A 161 17.99 25.25 4.68
N LEU A 162 18.75 24.62 3.76
CA LEU A 162 20.14 24.99 3.50
C LEU A 162 20.30 26.40 2.90
N GLU A 163 19.33 26.86 2.11
CA GLU A 163 19.33 28.23 1.58
C GLU A 163 19.07 29.26 2.69
N ILE A 164 18.16 28.94 3.61
CA ILE A 164 17.89 29.75 4.81
C ILE A 164 19.14 29.86 5.69
N GLU A 165 19.81 28.74 5.98
CA GLU A 165 21.03 28.74 6.81
C GLU A 165 22.10 29.68 6.23
N LYS A 166 22.34 29.59 4.91
CA LYS A 166 23.29 30.48 4.23
C LYS A 166 22.89 31.96 4.29
N LEU A 167 21.61 32.27 4.09
CA LEU A 167 21.13 33.65 4.17
C LEU A 167 21.22 34.21 5.59
N GLN A 168 20.97 33.38 6.61
CA GLN A 168 21.14 33.77 8.01
C GLN A 168 22.60 34.09 8.32
N ASP A 169 23.55 33.30 7.84
CA ASP A 169 24.99 33.56 7.99
C ASP A 169 25.41 34.87 7.30
N GLU A 170 24.92 35.12 6.08
CA GLU A 170 25.18 36.34 5.33
C GLU A 170 24.59 37.59 6.01
N ILE A 171 23.36 37.48 6.54
CA ILE A 171 22.70 38.55 7.32
C ILE A 171 23.51 38.84 8.58
N SER A 172 23.89 37.82 9.35
CA SER A 172 24.69 37.97 10.57
C SER A 172 26.03 38.68 10.29
N THR A 173 26.68 38.33 9.18
CA THR A 173 27.91 39.00 8.73
C THR A 173 27.65 40.47 8.38
N LEU A 174 26.59 40.77 7.61
CA LEU A 174 26.23 42.14 7.24
C LEU A 174 25.80 43.00 8.44
N GLU A 175 25.12 42.43 9.43
CA GLU A 175 24.77 43.13 10.68
C GLU A 175 26.02 43.61 11.43
N GLN A 176 27.05 42.76 11.50
CA GLN A 176 28.35 43.15 12.09
C GLN A 176 29.05 44.25 11.29
N GLU A 177 28.99 44.18 9.96
CA GLU A 177 29.55 45.20 9.09
C GLU A 177 28.81 46.55 9.21
N VAL A 178 27.47 46.52 9.29
CA VAL A 178 26.64 47.72 9.54
C VAL A 178 26.97 48.33 10.89
N ALA A 179 27.09 47.53 11.95
CA ALA A 179 27.48 48.00 13.27
C ALA A 179 28.87 48.66 13.25
N THR A 180 29.83 48.05 12.54
CA THR A 180 31.19 48.59 12.39
C THR A 180 31.18 49.92 11.62
N ALA A 181 30.46 50.00 10.50
CA ALA A 181 30.32 51.22 9.70
C ALA A 181 29.61 52.34 10.48
N GLN A 182 28.57 52.01 11.25
CA GLN A 182 27.87 52.94 12.12
C GLN A 182 28.82 53.52 13.18
N HIS A 183 29.62 52.68 13.84
CA HIS A 183 30.62 53.14 14.80
C HIS A 183 31.66 54.08 14.16
N GLN A 184 32.10 53.82 12.93
CA GLN A 184 33.03 54.69 12.21
C GLN A 184 32.40 56.05 11.90
N VAL A 185 31.16 56.07 11.40
CA VAL A 185 30.39 57.30 11.12
C VAL A 185 30.19 58.12 12.39
N ASP A 186 29.79 57.48 13.50
CA ASP A 186 29.57 58.17 14.78
C ASP A 186 30.87 58.79 15.33
N ASN A 187 32.00 58.09 15.18
CA ASN A 187 33.30 58.63 15.56
C ASN A 187 33.70 59.84 14.71
N LEU A 188 33.46 59.80 13.39
CA LEU A 188 33.71 60.95 12.50
C LEU A 188 32.82 62.15 12.85
N LYS A 189 31.54 61.91 13.19
CA LYS A 189 30.61 62.96 13.66
C LYS A 189 31.11 63.61 14.95
N LYS A 190 31.58 62.82 15.91
CA LYS A 190 32.15 63.33 17.17
C LYS A 190 33.41 64.17 16.93
N LEU A 191 34.30 63.72 16.04
CA LEU A 191 35.51 64.48 15.68
C LEU A 191 35.15 65.81 15.01
N LEU A 192 34.18 65.83 14.11
CA LEU A 192 33.74 67.04 13.42
C LEU A 192 33.08 68.04 14.39
N ALA A 193 32.27 67.56 15.35
CA ALA A 193 31.61 68.41 16.34
C ALA A 193 32.58 69.05 17.35
N GLY A 194 33.78 68.48 17.53
CA GLY A 194 34.83 69.00 18.41
C GLY A 194 35.89 69.84 17.71
N ALA A 195 35.81 70.02 16.39
CA ALA A 195 36.77 70.80 15.60
C ALA A 195 36.39 72.28 15.56
N ASP A 196 37.38 73.17 15.53
CA ASP A 196 37.18 74.61 15.34
C ASP A 196 36.77 74.88 13.88
N PRO A 197 35.72 75.66 13.59
CA PRO A 197 35.28 75.94 12.21
C PRO A 197 36.37 76.56 11.29
N ASP A 198 37.42 77.15 11.85
CA ASP A 198 38.55 77.71 11.09
C ASP A 198 39.67 76.67 10.78
N ASP A 199 39.59 75.44 11.30
CA ASP A 199 40.68 74.42 11.26
C ASP A 199 40.69 73.52 10.00
N GLY A 200 39.95 73.88 8.94
CA GLY A 200 39.99 73.17 7.66
C GLY A 200 39.43 71.74 7.72
N THR A 201 38.17 71.59 8.15
CA THR A 201 37.46 70.30 8.38
C THR A 201 37.10 69.51 7.11
N GLU A 202 37.43 70.01 5.92
CA GLU A 202 37.01 69.48 4.61
C GLU A 202 37.32 67.98 4.44
N VAL A 203 38.45 67.51 4.97
CA VAL A 203 38.86 66.09 4.89
C VAL A 203 37.99 65.19 5.76
N ILE A 204 37.57 65.67 6.94
CA ILE A 204 36.69 64.91 7.86
C ILE A 204 35.28 64.84 7.28
N GLU A 205 34.79 65.95 6.71
CA GLU A 205 33.48 65.99 6.04
C GLU A 205 33.42 65.07 4.81
N ALA A 206 34.47 65.07 3.98
CA ALA A 206 34.55 64.16 2.84
C ALA A 206 34.55 62.67 3.28
N LYS A 207 35.29 62.34 4.35
CA LYS A 207 35.29 60.99 4.95
C LYS A 207 33.93 60.63 5.54
N LEU A 208 33.28 61.56 6.23
CA LEU A 208 31.95 61.36 6.81
C LEU A 208 30.92 61.07 5.71
N LYS A 209 30.89 61.89 4.65
CA LYS A 209 29.97 61.69 3.52
C LYS A 209 30.17 60.35 2.83
N LYS A 210 31.42 59.91 2.68
CA LYS A 210 31.74 58.57 2.15
C LYS A 210 31.26 57.46 3.09
N GLY A 211 31.52 57.60 4.39
CA GLY A 211 31.10 56.62 5.41
C GLY A 211 29.58 56.50 5.52
N GLU A 212 28.85 57.62 5.45
CA GLU A 212 27.37 57.62 5.44
C GLU A 212 26.82 56.95 4.17
N ALA A 213 27.44 57.17 3.01
CA ALA A 213 27.05 56.48 1.78
C ALA A 213 27.29 54.96 1.85
N GLU A 214 28.41 54.53 2.41
CA GLU A 214 28.76 53.12 2.59
C GLU A 214 27.83 52.43 3.61
N LEU A 215 27.54 53.09 4.74
CA LEU A 215 26.58 52.63 5.74
C LEU A 215 25.19 52.45 5.13
N ASN A 216 24.70 53.46 4.39
CA ASN A 216 23.39 53.38 3.73
C ASN A 216 23.33 52.23 2.70
N ALA A 217 24.42 52.00 1.97
CA ALA A 217 24.50 50.88 1.02
C ALA A 217 24.40 49.52 1.73
N LYS A 218 25.16 49.33 2.82
CA LYS A 218 25.12 48.10 3.62
C LYS A 218 23.76 47.88 4.29
N GLN A 219 23.13 48.93 4.83
CA GLN A 219 21.77 48.86 5.38
C GLN A 219 20.74 48.47 4.32
N ALA A 220 20.86 48.99 3.09
CA ALA A 220 19.98 48.62 1.99
C ALA A 220 20.19 47.17 1.52
N GLU A 221 21.42 46.66 1.55
CA GLU A 221 21.73 45.26 1.26
C GLU A 221 21.18 44.31 2.34
N LEU A 222 21.39 44.65 3.61
CA LEU A 222 20.83 43.92 4.75
C LEU A 222 19.30 43.81 4.66
N ALA A 223 18.61 44.93 4.39
CA ALA A 223 17.15 44.95 4.25
C ALA A 223 16.66 44.05 3.11
N LYS A 224 17.38 44.00 1.99
CA LYS A 224 17.05 43.10 0.87
C LYS A 224 17.17 41.63 1.26
N LYS A 225 18.26 41.25 1.93
CA LYS A 225 18.46 39.86 2.37
C LYS A 225 17.49 39.44 3.46
N GLN A 226 17.15 40.33 4.39
CA GLN A 226 16.10 40.08 5.38
C GLN A 226 14.74 39.83 4.71
N THR A 227 14.40 40.60 3.67
CA THR A 227 13.17 40.39 2.88
C THR A 227 13.19 39.06 2.10
N GLU A 228 14.36 38.64 1.61
CA GLU A 228 14.54 37.36 0.92
C GLU A 228 14.40 36.16 1.87
N LEU A 229 14.99 36.26 3.07
CA LEU A 229 14.84 35.28 4.14
C LEU A 229 13.38 35.14 4.57
N GLU A 230 12.67 36.25 4.76
CA GLU A 230 11.24 36.26 5.12
C GLU A 230 10.39 35.51 4.07
N LYS A 231 10.63 35.79 2.77
CA LYS A 231 9.94 35.07 1.68
C LYS A 231 10.22 33.56 1.66
N LEU A 232 11.44 33.15 1.98
CA LEU A 232 11.80 31.73 2.03
C LEU A 232 11.15 31.03 3.22
N LEU A 233 11.14 31.68 4.38
CA LEU A 233 10.44 31.21 5.58
C LEU A 233 8.94 31.08 5.34
N ASP A 234 8.29 32.09 4.74
CA ASP A 234 6.87 32.02 4.35
C ASP A 234 6.57 30.86 3.38
N SER A 235 7.55 30.48 2.55
CA SER A 235 7.41 29.36 1.61
C SER A 235 7.58 27.97 2.24
N LEU A 236 8.23 27.91 3.39
CA LEU A 236 8.43 26.68 4.18
C LEU A 236 7.30 26.52 5.19
N ASP A 237 6.85 27.63 5.75
CA ASP A 237 5.82 27.73 6.76
C ASP A 237 4.87 28.92 6.47
N PRO A 238 3.87 28.76 5.57
CA PRO A 238 2.93 29.84 5.28
C PRO A 238 1.99 30.16 6.45
N GLU A 239 2.01 29.36 7.53
CA GLU A 239 1.29 29.54 8.79
C GLU A 239 1.63 28.33 9.65
N GLY A 240 2.40 28.54 10.73
CA GLY A 240 2.76 27.54 11.74
C GLY A 240 1.58 27.09 12.58
N LYS A 241 0.52 26.66 11.91
CA LYS A 241 -0.58 25.89 12.46
C LYS A 241 -0.84 24.74 11.52
N THR A 242 -0.39 23.57 11.93
CA THR A 242 -0.89 22.32 11.35
C THR A 242 -2.40 22.25 11.61
N GLN A 243 -3.19 21.64 10.71
CA GLN A 243 -4.61 21.36 10.97
C GLN A 243 -4.79 20.59 12.29
N ASP A 244 -3.81 19.75 12.66
CA ASP A 244 -3.75 19.03 13.94
C ASP A 244 -3.55 19.96 15.16
N GLU A 245 -2.89 21.11 15.01
CA GLU A 245 -2.80 22.13 16.06
C GLU A 245 -4.05 23.02 16.14
N LEU A 246 -4.70 23.30 15.01
CA LEU A 246 -6.02 23.96 15.00
C LEU A 246 -7.11 23.08 15.62
N ASP A 247 -7.08 21.77 15.38
CA ASP A 247 -8.00 20.82 16.00
C ASP A 247 -7.72 20.65 17.51
N LYS A 248 -6.45 20.74 17.94
CA LYS A 248 -6.08 20.82 19.36
C LYS A 248 -6.52 22.11 20.04
N GLU A 249 -6.32 23.26 19.40
CA GLU A 249 -6.72 24.57 19.95
C GLU A 249 -8.27 24.68 20.00
N ALA A 250 -8.98 24.01 19.08
CA ALA A 250 -10.44 23.87 19.13
C ALA A 250 -10.91 22.94 20.26
N GLU A 251 -10.21 21.82 20.52
CA GLU A 251 -10.49 20.96 21.67
C GLU A 251 -10.17 21.65 23.00
N GLU A 252 -9.08 22.41 23.10
CA GLU A 252 -8.73 23.20 24.29
C GLU A 252 -9.74 24.33 24.55
N ALA A 253 -10.21 25.02 23.50
CA ALA A 253 -11.25 26.04 23.64
C ALA A 253 -12.63 25.46 24.04
N GLU A 254 -12.93 24.20 23.69
CA GLU A 254 -14.14 23.52 24.15
C GLU A 254 -14.01 23.03 25.61
N LEU A 255 -12.80 22.67 26.03
CA LEU A 255 -12.48 22.32 27.42
C LEU A 255 -12.53 23.53 28.35
N ASP A 256 -12.05 24.71 27.93
CA ASP A 256 -12.15 25.94 28.71
C ASP A 256 -13.60 26.38 28.91
N LYS A 257 -14.45 26.28 27.87
CA LYS A 257 -15.90 26.52 28.02
C LYS A 257 -16.56 25.54 28.98
N LYS A 258 -16.17 24.26 28.95
CA LYS A 258 -16.65 23.27 29.93
C LYS A 258 -16.15 23.55 31.33
N ALA A 259 -14.93 24.05 31.50
CA ALA A 259 -14.39 24.45 32.79
C ALA A 259 -15.17 25.64 33.37
N ASP A 260 -15.46 26.66 32.55
CA ASP A 260 -16.27 27.81 32.95
C ASP A 260 -17.71 27.42 33.29
N GLU A 261 -18.34 26.52 32.52
CA GLU A 261 -19.67 26.00 32.85
C GLU A 261 -19.68 25.18 34.15
N LEU A 262 -18.64 24.39 34.41
CA LEU A 262 -18.50 23.63 35.65
C LEU A 262 -18.26 24.57 36.84
N GLN A 263 -17.45 25.61 36.67
CA GLN A 263 -17.15 26.57 37.73
C GLN A 263 -18.39 27.40 38.10
N ASN A 264 -19.22 27.76 37.12
CA ASN A 264 -20.51 28.39 37.38
C ASN A 264 -21.50 27.44 38.09
N LYS A 265 -21.56 26.17 37.70
CA LYS A 265 -22.37 25.16 38.39
C LYS A 265 -21.91 24.91 39.83
N VAL A 266 -20.60 24.92 40.07
CA VAL A 266 -20.03 24.80 41.43
C VAL A 266 -20.43 26.03 42.25
N ALA A 267 -20.34 27.24 41.71
CA ALA A 267 -20.74 28.45 42.41
C ALA A 267 -22.24 28.50 42.74
N ASP A 268 -23.10 27.98 41.86
CA ASP A 268 -24.54 27.89 42.13
C ASP A 268 -24.87 26.82 43.18
N LEU A 269 -24.18 25.67 43.15
CA LEU A 269 -24.31 24.65 44.19
C LEU A 269 -23.77 25.13 45.54
N GLU A 270 -22.69 25.89 45.58
CA GLU A 270 -22.16 26.51 46.81
C GLU A 270 -23.16 27.51 47.40
N LYS A 271 -23.85 28.29 46.56
CA LYS A 271 -24.97 29.15 47.02
C LYS A 271 -26.15 28.34 47.53
N GLU A 272 -26.49 27.24 46.88
CA GLU A 272 -27.62 26.39 47.27
C GLU A 272 -27.33 25.67 48.60
N ILE A 273 -26.09 25.19 48.80
CA ILE A 273 -25.62 24.62 50.07
C ILE A 273 -25.62 25.70 51.16
N SER A 274 -25.13 26.90 50.87
CA SER A 274 -25.14 28.01 51.83
C SER A 274 -26.56 28.45 52.23
N ASN A 275 -27.56 28.22 51.38
CA ASN A 275 -28.97 28.47 51.70
C ASN A 275 -29.63 27.32 52.47
N LEU A 276 -29.04 26.12 52.48
CA LEU A 276 -29.53 24.95 53.22
C LEU A 276 -28.89 24.82 54.62
N GLU A 277 -27.81 25.56 54.91
CA GLU A 277 -27.16 25.63 56.24
C GLU A 277 -27.73 26.74 57.17
N ILE A 278 -28.93 27.26 56.87
CA ILE A 278 -29.71 28.17 57.75
C ILE A 278 -30.94 27.42 58.27
#